data_AF-A0A966PIZ4-F1
#
_entry.id   AF-A0A966PIZ4-F1
#
_cell.length_a   1.000
_cell.length_b   1.000
_cell.length_c   1.000
_cell.angle_alpha   90.00
_cell.angle_beta   90.00
_cell.angle_gamma   90.00
#
_symmetry.space_group_name_H-M   'P 1'
#
loop_
_entity.id
_entity.type
_entity.pdbx_description
1 polymer ?
#
loop_
_entity_poly.entity_id
_entity_poly.type
_entity_poly.pdbx_seq_one_letter_code
_entity_poly.pdbx_strand_id
1 'polypeptide(L)' 'MDITGIGAGPIVVIGTTGDAATPLEGTRNMARVLEDGRLIVVTAENHTGYTSDTCAQDLVDTYLVDLVAPDEETNC' A
#
# COMPACT_ATOMS: atom_id res chain seq x y z
N MET A 1 -5.17 3.18 21.39
CA MET A 1 -6.01 2.22 20.65
C MET A 1 -5.13 1.71 19.55
N ASP A 2 -4.80 0.43 19.58
CA ASP A 2 -3.87 -0.15 18.62
C ASP A 2 -4.66 -0.62 17.39
N ILE A 3 -4.23 -0.17 16.21
CA ILE A 3 -4.82 -0.58 14.92
C ILE A 3 -3.83 -1.56 14.30
N THR A 4 -4.09 -2.85 14.50
CA THR A 4 -3.12 -3.91 14.16
C THR A 4 -3.62 -4.86 13.08
N GLY A 5 -4.92 -4.91 12.77
CA GLY A 5 -5.44 -5.82 11.75
C GLY A 5 -5.26 -7.31 12.07
N ILE A 6 -5.19 -7.67 13.36
CA ILE A 6 -4.98 -9.07 13.79
C ILE A 6 -5.96 -10.02 13.12
N GLY A 7 -5.41 -11.06 12.48
CA GLY A 7 -6.18 -12.12 11.81
C GLY A 7 -6.78 -11.73 10.46
N ALA A 8 -6.44 -10.57 9.89
CA ALA A 8 -6.95 -10.13 8.59
C ALA A 8 -6.26 -10.78 7.38
N GLY A 9 -5.10 -11.43 7.59
CA GLY A 9 -4.19 -11.81 6.50
C GLY A 9 -3.44 -10.59 5.94
N PRO A 10 -2.78 -10.71 4.79
CA PRO A 10 -2.02 -9.60 4.20
C PRO A 10 -2.90 -8.38 3.96
N ILE A 11 -2.42 -7.18 4.29
CA ILE A 11 -3.14 -5.91 4.07
C ILE A 11 -2.28 -4.99 3.22
N VAL A 12 -2.72 -4.73 1.99
CA VAL A 12 -2.04 -3.80 1.08
C VAL A 12 -2.37 -2.36 1.42
N VAL A 13 -1.35 -1.56 1.69
CA VAL A 13 -1.40 -0.11 1.90
C VAL A 13 -0.67 0.55 0.74
N ILE A 14 -1.30 1.55 0.11
CA ILE A 14 -0.76 2.23 -1.06
C ILE A 14 -0.61 3.72 -0.81
N GLY A 15 0.48 4.32 -1.28
CA GLY A 15 0.70 5.76 -1.21
C GLY A 15 1.63 6.24 -2.30
N THR A 16 1.53 7.53 -2.65
CA THR A 16 2.39 8.15 -3.66
C THR A 16 3.46 9.01 -2.99
N THR A 17 4.55 9.27 -3.71
CA THR A 17 5.68 10.09 -3.22
C THR A 17 5.31 11.56 -2.99
N GLY A 18 4.36 12.10 -3.75
CA GLY A 18 3.93 13.50 -3.70
C GLY A 18 2.53 13.73 -3.12
N ASP A 19 1.97 12.76 -2.38
CA ASP A 19 0.66 12.92 -1.74
C ASP A 19 0.69 14.00 -0.64
N ALA A 20 0.07 15.15 -0.91
CA ALA A 20 -0.04 16.24 0.06
C ALA A 20 -1.11 16.02 1.14
N ALA A 21 -2.12 15.18 0.89
CA ALA A 21 -3.23 14.94 1.80
C ALA A 21 -2.90 13.83 2.80
N THR A 22 -2.24 12.78 2.33
CA THR A 22 -1.75 11.66 3.15
C THR A 22 -0.28 11.39 2.82
N PRO A 23 0.66 12.14 3.44
CA PRO A 23 2.09 12.00 3.15
C PRO A 23 2.60 10.57 3.29
N LEU A 24 3.56 10.17 2.44
CA LEU A 24 4.09 8.81 2.37
C LEU A 24 4.57 8.26 3.73
N GLU A 25 5.07 9.10 4.62
CA GLU A 25 5.44 8.70 5.99
C GLU A 25 4.25 8.11 6.76
N GLY A 26 3.06 8.70 6.61
CA GLY A 26 1.83 8.20 7.20
C GLY A 26 1.45 6.82 6.63
N THR A 27 1.59 6.64 5.32
CA THR A 27 1.37 5.37 4.63
C THR A 27 2.34 4.28 5.13
N ARG A 28 3.63 4.63 5.27
CA ARG A 28 4.66 3.74 5.85
C ARG A 28 4.35 3.36 7.31
N ASN A 29 3.91 4.34 8.11
CA ASN A 29 3.50 4.09 9.49
C ASN A 29 2.29 3.15 9.56
N MET A 30 1.29 3.33 8.69
CA MET A 30 0.13 2.46 8.63
C MET A 30 0.52 1.03 8.25
N ALA A 31 1.32 0.82 7.20
CA ALA A 31 1.79 -0.51 6.83
C ALA A 31 2.54 -1.20 7.98
N ARG A 32 3.38 -0.46 8.71
CA ARG A 32 4.16 -1.01 9.83
C ARG A 32 3.33 -1.44 11.04
N VAL A 33 2.20 -0.78 11.32
CA VAL A 33 1.40 -1.13 12.51
C VAL A 33 0.48 -2.33 12.29
N LEU A 34 0.22 -2.69 11.03
CA LEU A 34 -0.60 -3.84 10.68
C LEU A 34 0.22 -5.13 10.80
N GLU A 35 -0.40 -6.19 11.34
CA GLU A 35 0.20 -7.51 11.59
C GLU A 35 0.85 -8.10 10.34
N ASP A 36 0.23 -7.87 9.18
CA ASP A 36 0.74 -8.32 7.88
C ASP A 36 0.61 -7.20 6.82
N GLY A 37 1.04 -5.99 7.17
CA GLY A 37 1.03 -4.85 6.26
C GLY A 37 2.02 -5.00 5.09
N ARG A 38 1.56 -4.66 3.89
CA ARG A 38 2.34 -4.65 2.64
C ARG A 38 2.24 -3.29 2.00
N LEU A 39 3.37 -2.67 1.69
CA LEU A 39 3.42 -1.31 1.16
C LEU A 39 3.69 -1.30 -0.34
N ILE A 40 2.84 -0.59 -1.09
CA ILE A 40 3.14 -0.17 -2.46
C ILE A 40 3.42 1.34 -2.43
N VAL A 41 4.63 1.72 -2.82
CA VAL A 41 5.02 3.12 -3.03
C VAL A 41 4.89 3.41 -4.52
N VAL A 42 4.25 4.50 -4.89
CA VAL A 42 4.09 4.90 -6.30
C VAL A 42 4.74 6.25 -6.54
N THR A 43 5.59 6.36 -7.57
CA THR A 43 6.26 7.61 -7.93
C THR A 43 5.29 8.53 -8.68
N ALA A 44 4.51 9.31 -7.93
CA ALA A 44 3.49 10.21 -8.46
C ALA A 44 3.22 11.42 -7.53
N GLU A 45 2.64 12.48 -8.08
CA GLU A 45 2.37 13.77 -7.41
C GLU A 45 0.87 13.97 -7.08
N ASN A 46 0.10 12.89 -6.97
CA ASN A 46 -1.35 12.92 -6.75
C ASN A 46 -1.74 12.24 -5.44
N HIS A 47 -2.93 12.58 -4.91
CA HIS A 47 -3.52 11.83 -3.81
C HIS A 47 -4.03 10.46 -4.29
N THR A 48 -3.82 9.41 -3.49
CA THR A 48 -4.09 7.98 -3.82
C THR A 48 -3.17 7.41 -4.91
N GLY A 49 -3.02 6.08 -5.02
CA GLY A 49 -2.00 5.49 -5.92
C GLY A 49 -2.40 4.33 -6.82
N TYR A 50 -3.59 3.72 -6.65
CA TYR A 50 -3.92 2.45 -7.33
C TYR A 50 -3.85 2.55 -8.86
N THR A 51 -4.43 3.60 -9.45
CA THR A 51 -4.46 3.78 -10.91
C THR A 51 -3.44 4.81 -11.40
N SER A 52 -2.46 5.17 -10.56
CA SER A 52 -1.45 6.19 -10.89
C SER A 52 -0.32 5.66 -11.77
N ASP A 53 -0.06 4.36 -11.73
CA ASP A 53 0.96 3.67 -12.52
C ASP A 53 0.52 2.21 -12.82
N THR A 54 1.00 1.65 -13.93
CA THR A 54 0.65 0.27 -14.32
C THR A 54 1.18 -0.80 -13.36
N CYS A 55 2.38 -0.60 -12.77
CA CYS A 55 2.92 -1.50 -11.75
C CYS A 55 2.04 -1.54 -10.51
N ALA A 56 1.55 -0.38 -10.07
CA ALA A 56 0.64 -0.29 -8.92
C ALA A 56 -0.70 -0.97 -9.20
N GLN A 57 -1.24 -0.76 -10.40
CA GLN A 57 -2.48 -1.40 -10.84
C GLN A 57 -2.34 -2.93 -10.86
N ASP A 58 -1.29 -3.45 -11.50
CA ASP A 58 -1.06 -4.90 -11.61
C ASP A 58 -0.88 -5.57 -10.25
N LEU A 59 -0.15 -4.95 -9.32
CA LEU A 59 0.05 -5.49 -7.97
C LEU A 59 -1.24 -5.51 -7.15
N VAL A 60 -2.04 -4.44 -7.22
CA VAL A 60 -3.31 -4.38 -6.51
C VAL A 60 -4.31 -5.37 -7.11
N ASP A 61 -4.36 -5.51 -8.43
CA ASP A 61 -5.21 -6.49 -9.12
C ASP A 61 -4.83 -7.92 -8.74
N THR A 62 -3.53 -8.24 -8.74
CA THR A 62 -2.99 -9.54 -8.31
C THR A 62 -3.39 -9.86 -6.87
N TYR A 63 -3.35 -8.88 -5.97
CA TYR A 63 -3.79 -9.05 -4.58
C TYR A 63 -5.30 -9.28 -4.45
N LEU A 64 -6.12 -8.51 -5.18
CA LEU A 64 -7.58 -8.57 -5.07
C LEU A 64 -8.20 -9.77 -5.79
N VAL A 65 -7.62 -10.18 -6.92
CA VAL A 65 -8.18 -11.21 -7.81
C VAL A 65 -7.54 -12.57 -7.54
N ASP A 66 -6.20 -12.62 -7.49
CA ASP A 66 -5.45 -13.87 -7.37
C ASP A 66 -5.09 -14.21 -5.92
N LEU A 67 -5.37 -13.29 -4.98
CA LEU A 67 -5.06 -13.42 -3.55
C LEU A 67 -3.55 -13.59 -3.28
N VAL A 68 -2.72 -13.00 -4.14
CA VAL A 68 -1.25 -12.99 -4.00
C VAL A 68 -0.81 -11.61 -3.54
N ALA A 69 -0.29 -11.53 -2.33
CA ALA A 69 0.21 -10.28 -1.75
C ALA A 69 1.60 -9.93 -2.32
N PRO A 70 1.92 -8.63 -2.48
CA PRO A 70 3.27 -8.19 -2.82
C PRO A 70 4.24 -8.41 -1.64
N ASP A 71 5.53 -8.16 -1.89
CA ASP A 71 6.56 -8.10 -0.85
C ASP A 71 6.25 -7.00 0.18
N GLU A 72 6.95 -7.01 1.33
CA GLU A 72 6.74 -6.06 2.44
C GLU A 72 6.70 -4.60 1.97
N GLU A 73 7.60 -4.23 1.05
CA GLU A 73 7.60 -2.93 0.39
C GLU A 73 8.02 -3.07 -1.07
N THR A 74 7.16 -2.63 -1.99
CA THR A 74 7.41 -2.61 -3.44
C THR A 74 7.34 -1.18 -3.96
N ASN A 75 8.29 -0.78 -4.79
CA ASN A 75 8.31 0.54 -5.41
C ASN A 75 7.87 0.45 -6.88
N CYS A 76 6.84 1.23 -7.17
CA CYS A 76 6.44 1.75 -8.46
C CYS A 76 6.59 3.30 -8.36
#